data_AF-A0A7X5DI97-F1
#
_entry.id   AF-A0A7X5DI97-F1
#
_cell.length_a   1.000
_cell.length_b   1.000
_cell.length_c   1.000
_cell.angle_alpha   90.00
_cell.angle_beta   90.00
_cell.angle_gamma   90.00
#
_symmetry.space_group_name_H-M   'P 1'
#
loop_
_entity.id
_entity.type
_entity.pdbx_description
1 polymer ?
#
loop_
_entity_poly.entity_id
_entity_poly.type
_entity_poly.pdbx_seq_one_letter_code
_entity_poly.pdbx_strand_id
1 'polypeptide(L)'
;SPNKTHFMAELSPAFMRLAATKDTDRLFSMLPYKTLSFSKIEGRHGTYALIDKGENRDREIRKPRPSIRAQLKADKAKTAPKKAAAKTKNHDMEV
;
A
#
# COMPACT_ATOMS: atom_id res chain seq x y z
N SER A 1 -18.17 17.02 2.71
CA SER A 1 -18.45 17.82 1.50
C SER A 1 -19.69 18.68 1.74
N PRO A 2 -19.88 19.79 0.99
CA PRO A 2 -21.06 20.64 1.10
C PRO A 2 -22.38 19.86 1.00
N ASN A 3 -22.41 18.82 0.16
CA ASN A 3 -23.58 17.97 -0.06
C ASN A 3 -23.64 16.74 0.89
N LYS A 4 -22.75 16.66 1.89
CA LYS A 4 -22.63 15.54 2.85
C LYS A 4 -22.48 14.14 2.22
N THR A 5 -22.06 14.06 0.96
CA THR A 5 -21.86 12.81 0.22
C THR A 5 -20.47 12.19 0.43
N HIS A 6 -19.48 13.03 0.71
CA HIS A 6 -18.08 12.62 0.84
C HIS A 6 -17.47 13.23 2.10
N PHE A 7 -16.58 12.50 2.74
CA PHE A 7 -15.59 13.05 3.65
C PHE A 7 -14.49 13.75 2.85
N MET A 8 -13.95 14.83 3.41
CA MET A 8 -12.96 15.66 2.76
C MET A 8 -11.85 16.02 3.74
N ALA A 9 -10.61 15.85 3.31
CA ALA A 9 -9.43 16.31 4.02
C ALA A 9 -8.51 17.04 3.03
N GLU A 10 -7.96 18.18 3.43
CA GLU A 10 -6.99 18.90 2.61
C GLU A 10 -5.63 18.20 2.70
N LEU A 11 -5.00 17.98 1.55
CA LEU A 11 -3.60 17.55 1.51
C LEU A 11 -2.71 18.73 1.85
N SER A 12 -1.71 18.50 2.70
CA SER A 12 -0.78 19.54 3.14
C SER A 12 -0.20 20.30 1.93
N PRO A 13 -0.36 21.64 1.86
CA PRO A 13 0.21 22.44 0.78
C PRO A 13 1.74 22.33 0.71
N ALA A 14 2.40 22.17 1.87
CA ALA A 14 3.84 21.94 1.93
C ALA A 14 4.21 20.60 1.29
N PHE A 15 3.46 19.53 1.58
CA PHE A 15 3.65 18.24 0.93
C PHE A 15 3.46 18.36 -0.58
N MET A 16 2.36 18.96 -1.05
CA MET A 16 2.07 19.07 -2.48
C MET A 16 3.10 19.90 -3.26
N ARG A 17 3.81 20.84 -2.62
CA ARG A 17 4.91 21.60 -3.25
C ARG A 17 6.20 20.81 -3.39
N LEU A 18 6.43 19.86 -2.49
CA LEU A 18 7.66 19.05 -2.45
C LEU A 18 7.48 17.67 -3.10
N ALA A 19 6.25 17.16 -3.12
CA ALA A 19 5.93 15.83 -3.59
C ALA A 19 6.05 15.73 -5.11
N ALA A 20 6.76 14.71 -5.58
CA ALA A 20 6.69 14.29 -6.97
C ALA A 20 5.43 13.43 -7.22
N THR A 21 5.11 13.15 -8.48
CA THR A 21 4.00 12.25 -8.87
C THR A 21 4.10 10.87 -8.20
N LYS A 22 5.31 10.36 -8.00
CA LYS A 22 5.55 9.11 -7.28
C LYS A 22 5.15 9.16 -5.81
N ASP A 23 5.32 10.31 -5.15
CA ASP A 23 5.00 10.47 -3.74
C ASP A 23 3.49 10.55 -3.54
N THR A 24 2.77 11.18 -4.48
CA THR A 24 1.31 11.19 -4.48
C THR A 24 0.73 9.80 -4.74
N ASP A 25 1.30 9.04 -5.68
CA ASP A 25 0.89 7.64 -5.94
C ASP A 25 1.16 6.75 -4.72
N ARG A 26 2.30 6.97 -4.06
CA ARG A 26 2.65 6.25 -2.85
C ARG A 26 1.67 6.58 -1.72
N LEU A 27 1.35 7.85 -1.52
CA LEU A 27 0.33 8.29 -0.55
C LEU A 27 -1.02 7.62 -0.83
N PHE A 28 -1.45 7.63 -2.09
CA PHE A 28 -2.69 6.96 -2.52
C PHE A 28 -2.67 5.47 -2.18
N SER A 29 -1.55 4.78 -2.42
CA SER A 29 -1.41 3.34 -2.13
C SER A 29 -1.37 2.99 -0.64
N MET A 30 -0.91 3.92 0.21
CA MET A 30 -0.86 3.73 1.67
C MET A 30 -2.25 3.84 2.30
N LEU A 31 -3.14 4.62 1.72
CA LEU A 31 -4.48 4.83 2.26
C LEU A 31 -5.39 3.64 1.87
N PRO A 32 -6.03 2.96 2.85
CA PRO A 32 -6.79 1.73 2.63
C PRO A 32 -8.23 1.99 2.14
N TYR A 33 -8.44 3.05 1.35
CA TYR A 33 -9.75 3.52 0.93
C TYR A 33 -9.96 3.26 -0.56
N LYS A 34 -11.05 2.57 -0.91
CA LYS A 34 -11.41 2.19 -2.28
C LYS A 34 -11.99 3.36 -3.06
N THR A 35 -12.72 4.23 -2.38
CA THR A 35 -13.41 5.39 -2.97
C THR A 35 -12.57 6.66 -2.87
N LEU A 36 -11.32 6.53 -2.40
CA LEU A 36 -10.40 7.66 -2.30
C LEU A 36 -10.14 8.24 -3.67
N SER A 37 -10.24 9.57 -3.74
CA SER A 37 -9.81 10.34 -4.91
C SER A 37 -9.16 11.65 -4.47
N PHE A 38 -8.20 12.13 -5.25
CA PHE A 38 -7.59 13.45 -5.08
C PHE A 38 -8.14 14.40 -6.13
N SER A 39 -8.76 15.49 -5.68
CA SER A 39 -9.29 16.49 -6.60
C SER A 39 -9.12 17.90 -6.06
N LYS A 40 -8.94 18.84 -6.99
CA LYS A 40 -9.04 20.27 -6.70
C LYS A 40 -10.51 20.66 -6.81
N ILE A 41 -10.98 21.42 -5.84
CA ILE A 41 -12.37 21.87 -5.82
C ILE A 41 -12.38 23.30 -6.30
N GLU A 42 -13.15 23.55 -7.37
CA GLU A 42 -13.30 24.88 -7.93
C GLU A 42 -13.81 25.86 -6.87
N GLY A 43 -13.17 27.02 -6.76
CA GLY A 43 -13.46 28.00 -5.70
C GLY A 43 -12.84 27.70 -4.33
N ARG A 44 -11.98 26.67 -4.19
CA ARG A 44 -11.20 26.41 -2.98
C ARG A 44 -9.71 26.23 -3.28
N HIS A 45 -8.87 26.71 -2.37
CA HIS A 45 -7.43 26.52 -2.44
C HIS A 45 -7.05 25.12 -1.95
N GLY A 46 -6.07 24.49 -2.61
CA GLY A 46 -5.52 23.19 -2.22
C GLY A 46 -6.08 21.98 -2.97
N THR A 47 -5.45 20.83 -2.73
CA THR A 47 -5.88 19.53 -3.25
C THR A 47 -6.55 18.76 -2.12
N TYR A 48 -7.72 18.21 -2.37
CA TYR A 48 -8.49 17.51 -1.35
C TYR A 48 -8.51 16.01 -1.61
N ALA A 49 -8.36 15.24 -0.53
CA ALA A 49 -8.70 13.84 -0.45
C ALA A 49 -10.20 13.69 -0.17
N LEU A 50 -10.88 13.02 -1.09
CA LEU A 50 -12.31 12.74 -1.07
C LEU A 50 -12.51 11.24 -0.82
N ILE A 51 -13.35 10.90 0.15
CA ILE A 51 -13.74 9.52 0.47
C ILE A 51 -15.26 9.47 0.56
N ASP A 52 -15.90 8.46 -0.01
CA ASP A 52 -17.35 8.32 0.10
C ASP A 52 -17.81 8.21 1.56
N LYS A 53 -18.98 8.77 1.85
CA LYS A 53 -19.55 8.70 3.20
C LYS A 53 -19.80 7.26 3.68
N GLY A 54 -20.10 6.35 2.76
CA GLY A 54 -20.38 4.95 3.07
C GLY A 54 -19.12 4.09 3.29
N GLU A 55 -17.92 4.62 3.04
CA GLU A 55 -16.70 3.84 3.22
C GLU A 55 -16.25 3.82 4.70
N ASN A 56 -15.83 2.64 5.16
CA ASN A 56 -15.24 2.49 6.48
C ASN A 56 -13.87 3.21 6.55
N ARG A 57 -13.79 4.20 7.45
CA ARG A 57 -12.62 5.04 7.70
C ARG A 57 -11.73 4.52 8.81
N ASP A 58 -12.19 3.57 9.61
CA ASP A 58 -11.46 3.01 10.75
C ASP A 58 -10.50 1.91 10.30
N ARG A 59 -9.89 2.10 9.12
CA ARG A 59 -8.94 1.16 8.53
C ARG A 59 -7.52 1.64 8.78
N GLU A 60 -6.66 0.73 9.23
CA GLU A 60 -5.25 1.03 9.43
C GLU A 60 -4.54 1.38 8.13
N ILE A 61 -3.63 2.36 8.20
CA ILE A 61 -2.79 2.76 7.07
C ILE A 61 -1.97 1.57 6.61
N ARG A 62 -2.00 1.28 5.30
CA ARG A 62 -1.22 0.18 4.73
C ARG A 62 0.26 0.48 4.86
N LYS A 63 1.01 -0.50 5.36
CA LYS A 63 2.47 -0.42 5.37
C LYS A 63 2.97 -0.24 3.93
N PRO A 64 3.98 0.62 3.69
CA PRO A 64 4.56 0.78 2.37
C PRO A 64 5.00 -0.58 1.84
N ARG A 65 4.56 -0.95 0.64
CA ARG A 65 5.02 -2.21 0.04
C ARG A 65 6.55 -2.13 -0.12
N PRO A 66 7.30 -3.15 0.34
CA PRO A 66 8.74 -3.19 0.15
C PRO A 66 9.05 -3.15 -1.36
N SER A 67 10.13 -2.48 -1.75
CA SER A 67 10.55 -2.41 -3.15
C SER A 67 10.89 -3.81 -3.68
N ILE A 68 10.79 -4.01 -5.00
CA ILE A 68 11.17 -5.28 -5.66
C ILE A 68 12.59 -5.71 -5.23
N ARG A 69 13.55 -4.78 -5.16
CA ARG A 69 14.92 -5.10 -4.66
C ARG A 69 14.94 -5.57 -3.21
N ALA A 70 14.12 -4.97 -2.33
CA ALA A 70 13.99 -5.42 -0.95
C ALA A 70 13.30 -6.79 -0.85
N GLN A 71 12.30 -7.04 -1.71
CA GLN A 71 11.64 -8.34 -1.83
C GLN A 71 12.63 -9.41 -2.30
N LEU A 72 13.39 -9.18 -3.37
CA LEU A 72 14.42 -10.11 -3.83
C LEU A 72 15.51 -10.37 -2.79
N LYS A 73 15.90 -9.37 -1.99
CA LYS A 73 16.82 -9.58 -0.85
C LYS A 73 16.19 -10.42 0.26
N ALA A 74 14.92 -10.20 0.57
CA ALA A 74 14.18 -11.00 1.56
C ALA A 74 13.93 -12.44 1.08
N ASP A 75 13.65 -12.63 -0.20
CA ASP A 75 13.50 -13.96 -0.82
C ASP A 75 14.82 -14.72 -0.82
N LYS A 76 15.95 -14.04 -1.08
CA LYS A 76 17.29 -14.61 -0.88
C LYS A 76 17.57 -14.99 0.58
N ALA A 77 17.05 -14.24 1.55
CA ALA A 77 17.19 -14.57 2.97
C ALA A 77 16.29 -15.74 3.40
N LYS A 78 15.09 -15.89 2.81
CA LYS A 78 14.19 -17.04 3.04
C LYS A 78 14.61 -18.32 2.33
N THR A 79 15.43 -18.23 1.28
CA THR A 79 15.96 -19.38 0.53
C THR A 79 17.34 -19.86 1.02
N ALA A 80 17.83 -19.34 2.16
CA ALA A 80 19.02 -19.91 2.80
C ALA A 80 18.74 -21.36 3.23
N PRO A 81 19.48 -22.36 2.72
CA PRO A 81 19.16 -23.77 2.93
C PRO A 81 19.41 -24.14 4.38
N LYS A 82 18.35 -24.54 5.11
CA LYS A 82 18.51 -25.27 6.37
C LYS A 82 19.20 -26.60 6.07
N LYS A 83 20.51 -26.65 6.31
CA LYS A 83 21.32 -27.87 6.24
C LYS A 83 21.36 -28.50 7.64
N ALA A 84 20.81 -29.72 7.75
CA ALA A 84 21.06 -30.82 8.73
C ALA A 84 19.72 -31.53 9.05
N ALA A 85 19.56 -32.85 9.10
CA ALA A 85 20.36 -34.02 8.76
C ALA A 85 19.41 -35.25 8.71
N ALA A 86 19.70 -36.20 7.81
CA ALA A 86 19.36 -37.63 7.76
C ALA A 86 18.06 -38.19 8.40
N LYS A 87 17.27 -38.91 7.58
CA LYS A 87 16.92 -40.32 7.83
C LYS A 87 16.56 -41.06 6.54
N THR A 88 17.22 -42.19 6.38
CA THR A 88 17.16 -43.24 5.35
C THR A 88 15.82 -44.00 5.32
N LYS A 89 15.40 -44.47 4.13
CA LYS A 89 15.13 -45.90 3.83
C LYS A 89 14.65 -46.09 2.38
N ASN A 90 15.36 -46.95 1.65
CA ASN A 90 14.95 -47.57 0.38
C ASN A 90 13.82 -48.60 0.62
N HIS A 91 12.98 -48.79 -0.40
CA HIS A 91 12.37 -50.05 -0.87
C HIS A 91 11.80 -49.75 -2.28
N ASP A 92 12.39 -50.18 -3.40
CA ASP A 92 12.49 -51.54 -3.99
C ASP A 92 11.12 -52.14 -4.38
N MET A 93 10.78 -52.06 -5.68
CA MET A 93 10.57 -53.20 -6.60
C MET A 93 9.78 -52.77 -7.86
N GLU A 94 10.33 -53.09 -9.04
CA GLU A 94 9.58 -53.27 -10.30
C GLU A 94 8.57 -54.42 -10.17
N VAL A 95 7.36 -54.26 -10.72
CA VAL A 95 6.61 -55.28 -11.51
C VAL A 95 5.67 -54.55 -12.47
#